data_AF-A0A542YF44-F1
#
_entry.id   AF-A0A542YF44-F1
#
_cell.length_a   1.000
_cell.length_b   1.000
_cell.length_c   1.000
_cell.angle_alpha   90.00
_cell.angle_beta   90.00
_cell.angle_gamma   90.00
#
_symmetry.space_group_name_H-M   'P 1'
#
loop_
_entity.id
_entity.type
_entity.pdbx_description
1 polymer ?
#
loop_
_entity_poly.entity_id
_entity_poly.type
_entity_poly.pdbx_seq_one_letter_code
_entity_poly.pdbx_strand_id
1 'polypeptide(L)'
;MAREKASINLEVWGDAEWRDLTDPAQALWHKLMGSNLNYCGVGDFHPGRLAAKTREQSADQVMIAAQELSDKHWIVVDQSTDEVMVRGFLRHDGVLRQPRLAVSAALAYAAIASNKIRAVVVFEILRFKRENPDLPAWEKSQMKSLLKQPATAATDTVTDLEWAFSTAYGQRSDETLVAAMTAPTTATATSTATATSPKEDAAEMAGSYPQGSRRIDHGHDKASRIERAS
;
A
#
# COMPACT_ATOMS: atom_id res chain seq x y z
N MET A 1 -2.20 8.70 15.97
CA MET A 1 -1.66 7.56 16.73
C MET A 1 -0.89 6.69 15.75
N ALA A 2 0.28 6.17 16.14
CA ALA A 2 1.09 5.37 15.24
C ALA A 2 0.66 3.90 15.31
N ARG A 3 0.13 3.36 14.20
CA ARG A 3 0.04 1.91 14.02
C ARG A 3 1.44 1.40 13.64
N GLU A 4 1.85 0.27 14.24
CA GLU A 4 3.14 -0.34 13.91
C GLU A 4 3.04 -1.31 12.72
N LYS A 5 1.86 -1.90 12.50
CA LYS A 5 1.62 -2.88 11.45
C LYS A 5 0.24 -2.70 10.81
N ALA A 6 0.14 -3.10 9.56
CA ALA A 6 -1.13 -3.29 8.88
C ALA A 6 -1.70 -4.68 9.20
N SER A 7 -3.00 -4.77 9.46
CA SER A 7 -3.72 -6.04 9.50
C SER A 7 -4.33 -6.31 8.13
N ILE A 8 -3.94 -7.41 7.49
CA ILE A 8 -4.45 -7.81 6.18
C ILE A 8 -5.11 -9.17 6.33
N ASN A 9 -6.36 -9.27 5.90
CA ASN A 9 -7.07 -10.54 5.91
C ASN A 9 -6.57 -11.42 4.76
N LEU A 10 -6.14 -12.65 5.07
CA LEU A 10 -5.67 -13.62 4.09
C LEU A 10 -6.76 -14.11 3.14
N GLU A 11 -8.04 -13.95 3.51
CA GLU A 11 -9.20 -14.28 2.66
C GLU A 11 -9.23 -13.45 1.37
N VAL A 12 -8.51 -12.32 1.32
CA VAL A 12 -8.40 -11.48 0.12
C VAL A 12 -7.91 -12.28 -1.10
N TRP A 13 -7.10 -13.31 -0.90
CA TRP A 13 -6.60 -14.17 -1.99
C TRP A 13 -7.65 -15.14 -2.55
N GLY A 14 -8.75 -15.35 -1.83
CA GLY A 14 -9.91 -16.12 -2.28
C GLY A 14 -10.96 -15.26 -2.99
N ASP A 15 -10.83 -13.93 -2.96
CA ASP A 15 -11.77 -13.00 -3.58
C ASP A 15 -11.48 -12.86 -5.08
N ALA A 16 -12.48 -13.12 -5.91
CA ALA A 16 -12.36 -13.02 -7.37
C ALA A 16 -12.16 -11.56 -7.83
N GLU A 17 -12.82 -10.58 -7.19
CA GLU A 17 -12.68 -9.17 -7.56
C GLU A 17 -11.28 -8.64 -7.23
N TRP A 18 -10.70 -9.13 -6.12
CA TRP A 18 -9.32 -8.82 -5.76
C TRP A 18 -8.34 -9.38 -6.79
N ARG A 19 -8.51 -10.65 -7.17
CA ARG A 19 -7.63 -11.33 -8.14
C ARG A 19 -7.72 -10.75 -9.55
N ASP A 20 -8.81 -10.05 -9.85
CA ASP A 20 -9.01 -9.34 -11.12
C ASP A 20 -8.34 -7.96 -11.15
N LEU A 21 -7.80 -7.46 -10.03
CA LEU A 21 -7.04 -6.21 -9.99
C LEU A 21 -5.66 -6.38 -10.63
N THR A 22 -5.18 -5.33 -11.30
CA THR A 22 -3.79 -5.27 -11.77
C THR A 22 -2.79 -5.23 -10.61
N ASP A 23 -1.56 -5.68 -10.86
CA ASP A 23 -0.49 -5.64 -9.86
C ASP A 23 -0.25 -4.21 -9.31
N PRO A 24 -0.20 -3.13 -10.13
CA PRO A 24 -0.12 -1.76 -9.62
C PRO A 24 -1.26 -1.39 -8.67
N ALA A 25 -2.50 -1.80 -8.95
CA ALA A 25 -3.65 -1.56 -8.08
C ALA A 25 -3.53 -2.34 -6.76
N GLN A 26 -3.20 -3.62 -6.81
CA GLN A 26 -2.97 -4.43 -5.59
C GLN A 26 -1.84 -3.87 -4.74
N ALA A 27 -0.72 -3.46 -5.37
CA ALA A 27 0.42 -2.87 -4.69
C ALA A 27 0.08 -1.52 -4.05
N LEU A 28 -0.69 -0.67 -4.74
CA LEU A 28 -1.16 0.60 -4.17
C LEU A 28 -2.08 0.37 -2.98
N TRP A 29 -3.01 -0.58 -3.06
CA TRP A 29 -3.89 -0.90 -1.94
C TRP A 29 -3.09 -1.34 -0.71
N HIS A 30 -2.09 -2.21 -0.87
CA HIS A 30 -1.20 -2.62 0.22
C HIS A 30 -0.44 -1.44 0.82
N LYS A 31 0.05 -0.52 -0.03
CA LYS A 31 0.72 0.71 0.39
C LYS A 31 -0.19 1.62 1.22
N LEU A 32 -1.45 1.77 0.81
CA LEU A 32 -2.47 2.51 1.56
C LEU A 32 -2.79 1.82 2.90
N MET A 33 -2.97 0.50 2.88
CA MET A 33 -3.16 -0.33 4.08
C MET A 33 -1.97 -0.28 5.03
N GLY A 34 -0.76 0.09 4.59
CA GLY A 34 0.43 0.33 5.42
C GLY A 34 0.73 1.79 5.76
N SER A 35 -0.04 2.76 5.23
CA SER A 35 0.15 4.21 5.47
C SER A 35 -0.29 4.68 6.88
N ASN A 36 -0.47 5.97 7.13
CA ASN A 36 -1.03 6.45 8.39
C ASN A 36 -2.54 6.69 8.24
N LEU A 37 -3.35 5.65 8.52
CA LEU A 37 -4.81 5.75 8.49
C LEU A 37 -5.36 6.07 9.89
N ASN A 38 -6.41 6.88 9.94
CA ASN A 38 -7.19 7.10 11.14
C ASN A 38 -8.08 5.88 11.47
N TYR A 39 -8.81 5.92 12.59
CA TYR A 39 -9.69 4.82 13.00
C TYR A 39 -10.91 4.58 12.11
N CYS A 40 -11.14 5.43 11.10
CA CYS A 40 -12.14 5.22 10.06
C CYS A 40 -11.54 4.62 8.77
N GLY A 41 -10.23 4.35 8.74
CA GLY A 41 -9.54 3.89 7.54
C GLY A 41 -9.28 4.99 6.52
N VAL A 42 -9.28 6.25 6.96
CA VAL A 42 -9.05 7.44 6.12
C VAL A 42 -7.65 7.98 6.38
N GLY A 43 -6.95 8.37 5.32
CA GLY A 43 -5.65 9.04 5.41
C GLY A 43 -5.40 9.96 4.21
N ASP A 44 -4.21 10.53 4.16
CA ASP A 44 -3.84 11.51 3.13
C ASP A 44 -3.61 10.82 1.77
N PHE A 45 -4.24 11.33 0.73
CA PHE A 45 -4.03 10.92 -0.65
C PHE A 45 -3.10 11.91 -1.37
N HIS A 46 -1.79 11.66 -1.27
CA HIS A 46 -0.81 12.47 -1.97
C HIS A 46 -0.01 11.59 -2.95
N PRO A 47 -0.33 11.59 -4.26
CA PRO A 47 0.27 10.70 -5.26
C PRO A 47 1.80 10.75 -5.27
N GLY A 48 2.39 11.94 -5.21
CA GLY A 48 3.85 12.10 -5.13
C GLY A 48 4.49 11.44 -3.89
N ARG A 49 3.85 11.53 -2.71
CA ARG A 49 4.34 10.87 -1.48
C ARG A 49 4.17 9.35 -1.53
N LEU A 50 3.11 8.88 -2.17
CA LEU A 50 2.86 7.45 -2.38
C LEU A 50 3.86 6.87 -3.38
N ALA A 51 4.11 7.57 -4.48
CA ALA A 51 5.09 7.23 -5.50
C ALA A 51 6.50 7.13 -4.89
N ALA A 52 6.92 8.10 -4.07
CA ALA A 52 8.22 8.11 -3.41
C ALA A 52 8.52 6.90 -2.49
N LYS A 53 7.52 6.08 -2.15
CA LYS A 53 7.71 4.82 -1.41
C LYS A 53 8.25 3.68 -2.29
N THR A 54 8.31 3.86 -3.60
CA THR A 54 8.74 2.85 -4.59
C THR A 54 9.61 3.52 -5.65
N ARG A 55 10.86 3.07 -5.80
CA ARG A 55 11.91 3.74 -6.62
C ARG A 55 11.47 4.11 -8.03
N GLU A 56 10.68 3.27 -8.69
CA GLU A 56 10.33 3.40 -10.11
C GLU A 56 8.88 3.83 -10.33
N GLN A 57 8.14 4.14 -9.26
CA GLN A 57 6.75 4.53 -9.38
C GLN A 57 6.62 6.05 -9.59
N SER A 58 5.86 6.46 -10.60
CA SER A 58 5.48 7.86 -10.81
C SER A 58 4.16 8.21 -10.11
N ALA A 59 3.90 9.51 -9.90
CA ALA A 59 2.61 9.97 -9.41
C ALA A 59 1.46 9.55 -10.34
N ASP A 60 1.67 9.65 -11.66
CA ASP A 60 0.73 9.20 -12.68
C ASP A 60 0.41 7.70 -12.52
N GLN A 61 1.40 6.84 -12.31
CA GLN A 61 1.12 5.41 -12.08
C GLN A 61 0.30 5.17 -10.81
N VAL A 62 0.49 5.98 -9.75
CA VAL A 62 -0.36 5.93 -8.55
C VAL A 62 -1.79 6.35 -8.89
N MET A 63 -1.98 7.37 -9.73
CA MET A 63 -3.31 7.82 -10.14
C MET A 63 -4.06 6.78 -10.98
N ILE A 64 -3.39 6.07 -11.89
CA ILE A 64 -4.00 4.98 -12.70
C ILE A 64 -4.45 3.87 -11.77
N ALA A 65 -3.56 3.45 -10.86
CA ALA A 65 -3.87 2.40 -9.90
C ALA A 65 -5.00 2.82 -8.94
N ALA A 66 -5.05 4.09 -8.53
CA ALA A 66 -6.11 4.62 -7.70
C ALA A 66 -7.46 4.63 -8.43
N GLN A 67 -7.47 4.98 -9.72
CA GLN A 67 -8.65 4.94 -10.57
C GLN A 67 -9.23 3.53 -10.62
N GLU A 68 -8.41 2.52 -10.92
CA GLU A 68 -8.87 1.14 -10.95
C GLU A 68 -9.43 0.69 -9.58
N LEU A 69 -8.73 1.00 -8.49
CA LEU A 69 -9.21 0.69 -7.15
C LEU A 69 -10.51 1.40 -6.81
N SER A 70 -10.72 2.64 -7.27
CA SER A 70 -11.97 3.38 -7.07
C SER A 70 -13.11 2.81 -7.90
N ASP A 71 -12.87 2.46 -9.17
CA ASP A 71 -13.86 1.86 -10.06
C ASP A 71 -14.33 0.49 -9.55
N LYS A 72 -13.43 -0.28 -8.93
CA LYS A 72 -13.76 -1.53 -8.23
C LYS A 72 -14.14 -1.33 -6.76
N HIS A 73 -14.28 -0.09 -6.32
CA HIS A 73 -14.71 0.28 -4.97
C HIS A 73 -13.84 -0.31 -3.85
N TRP A 74 -12.55 -0.54 -4.05
CA TRP A 74 -11.64 -0.93 -2.95
C TRP A 74 -11.26 0.27 -2.08
N ILE A 75 -11.22 1.45 -2.69
CA ILE A 75 -10.94 2.73 -2.04
C ILE A 75 -11.93 3.81 -2.50
N VAL A 76 -12.08 4.86 -1.71
CA VAL A 76 -12.79 6.09 -2.12
C VAL A 76 -11.81 7.24 -1.97
N VAL A 77 -11.53 7.93 -3.08
CA VAL A 77 -10.63 9.09 -3.11
C VAL A 77 -11.44 10.36 -3.27
N ASP A 78 -11.05 11.40 -2.52
CA ASP A 78 -11.51 12.77 -2.72
C ASP A 78 -10.29 13.67 -2.94
N GLN A 79 -10.04 14.03 -4.21
CA GLN A 79 -8.91 14.89 -4.56
C GLN A 79 -9.06 16.30 -3.99
N SER A 80 -10.29 16.79 -3.82
CA SER A 80 -10.51 18.16 -3.36
C SER A 80 -10.07 18.39 -1.90
N THR A 81 -10.07 17.32 -1.10
CA THR A 81 -9.63 17.33 0.30
C THR A 81 -8.33 16.58 0.54
N ASP A 82 -7.67 16.07 -0.52
CA ASP A 82 -6.49 15.20 -0.44
C ASP A 82 -6.70 13.99 0.50
N GLU A 83 -7.89 13.38 0.51
CA GLU A 83 -8.23 12.25 1.38
C GLU A 83 -8.50 10.96 0.60
N VAL A 84 -8.13 9.82 1.19
CA VAL A 84 -8.49 8.49 0.71
C VAL A 84 -8.99 7.62 1.85
N MET A 85 -10.10 6.92 1.61
CA MET A 85 -10.63 5.87 2.47
C MET A 85 -10.31 4.49 1.90
N VAL A 86 -9.76 3.61 2.72
CA VAL A 86 -9.61 2.18 2.39
C VAL A 86 -10.77 1.40 3.02
N ARG A 87 -11.73 0.93 2.21
CA ARG A 87 -12.99 0.35 2.72
C ARG A 87 -12.78 -0.90 3.58
N GLY A 88 -11.88 -1.78 3.16
CA GLY A 88 -11.56 -3.01 3.89
C GLY A 88 -11.05 -2.79 5.31
N PHE A 89 -10.54 -1.60 5.62
CA PHE A 89 -9.99 -1.28 6.94
C PHE A 89 -11.02 -1.45 8.07
N LEU A 90 -12.21 -0.85 7.94
CA LEU A 90 -13.23 -0.89 9.00
C LEU A 90 -13.72 -2.31 9.30
N ARG A 91 -13.73 -3.18 8.30
CA ARG A 91 -14.18 -4.57 8.43
C ARG A 91 -13.11 -5.45 9.08
N HIS A 92 -11.85 -5.27 8.70
CA HIS A 92 -10.78 -6.22 9.02
C HIS A 92 -9.84 -5.77 10.14
N ASP A 93 -9.69 -4.47 10.40
CA ASP A 93 -8.72 -3.97 11.39
C ASP A 93 -9.15 -4.23 12.85
N GLY A 94 -10.42 -4.61 13.06
CA GLY A 94 -10.92 -4.95 14.39
C GLY A 94 -11.25 -3.75 15.28
N VAL A 95 -11.05 -2.52 14.79
CA VAL A 95 -11.39 -1.25 15.48
C VAL A 95 -12.82 -1.28 16.04
N LEU A 96 -13.80 -1.67 15.21
CA LEU A 96 -15.21 -1.68 15.60
C LEU A 96 -15.57 -2.82 16.57
N ARG A 97 -14.72 -3.85 16.70
CA ARG A 97 -14.94 -4.95 17.66
C ARG A 97 -14.63 -4.53 19.10
N GLN A 98 -13.77 -3.55 19.28
CA GLN A 98 -13.38 -3.04 20.60
C GLN A 98 -14.16 -1.75 20.93
N PRO A 99 -15.03 -1.71 21.96
CA PRO A 99 -15.88 -0.56 22.21
C PRO A 99 -15.14 0.77 22.45
N ARG A 100 -13.93 0.72 23.03
CA ARG A 100 -13.10 1.93 23.23
C ARG A 100 -12.57 2.47 21.90
N LEU A 101 -12.09 1.59 21.02
CA LEU A 101 -11.61 1.98 19.70
C LEU A 101 -12.75 2.41 18.78
N ALA A 102 -13.94 1.82 18.91
CA ALA A 102 -15.13 2.28 18.21
C ALA A 102 -15.51 3.74 18.59
N VAL A 103 -15.32 4.13 19.85
CA VAL A 103 -15.46 5.55 20.25
C VAL A 103 -14.38 6.41 19.59
N SER A 104 -13.13 5.93 19.54
CA SER A 104 -12.05 6.63 18.81
C SER A 104 -12.33 6.76 17.31
N ALA A 105 -12.98 5.77 16.69
CA ALA A 105 -13.46 5.86 15.31
C ALA A 105 -14.53 6.95 15.16
N ALA A 106 -15.50 7.01 16.07
CA ALA A 106 -16.50 8.08 16.05
C ALA A 106 -15.90 9.49 16.23
N LEU A 107 -14.80 9.62 16.98
CA LEU A 107 -14.04 10.87 17.10
C LEU A 107 -13.22 11.16 15.83
N ALA A 108 -12.57 10.14 15.26
CA ALA A 108 -11.80 10.27 14.02
C ALA A 108 -12.68 10.67 12.83
N TYR A 109 -13.94 10.19 12.79
CA TYR A 109 -14.93 10.60 11.81
C TYR A 109 -15.14 12.12 11.76
N ALA A 110 -15.08 12.79 12.92
CA ALA A 110 -15.25 14.24 12.98
C ALA A 110 -14.12 15.01 12.28
N ALA A 111 -12.92 14.42 12.20
CA ALA A 111 -11.75 15.02 11.57
C ALA A 111 -11.69 14.82 10.04
N ILE A 112 -12.57 13.99 9.46
CA ILE A 112 -12.65 13.79 8.01
C ILE A 112 -13.25 15.05 7.38
N ALA A 113 -12.56 15.62 6.39
CA ALA A 113 -13.00 16.83 5.68
C ALA A 113 -14.01 16.51 4.56
N SER A 114 -13.81 15.41 3.83
CA SER A 114 -14.64 14.99 2.71
C SER A 114 -16.02 14.52 3.15
N ASN A 115 -17.07 15.24 2.74
CA ASN A 115 -18.46 14.82 2.96
C ASN A 115 -18.78 13.51 2.24
N LYS A 116 -18.17 13.27 1.07
CA LYS A 116 -18.30 12.03 0.31
C LYS A 116 -17.75 10.85 1.12
N ILE A 117 -16.50 10.94 1.60
CA ILE A 117 -15.89 9.88 2.40
C ILE A 117 -16.65 9.68 3.71
N ARG A 118 -17.11 10.75 4.36
CA ARG A 118 -17.93 10.67 5.57
C ARG A 118 -19.19 9.81 5.35
N ALA A 119 -19.92 10.04 4.26
CA ALA A 119 -21.12 9.27 3.96
C ALA A 119 -20.80 7.77 3.74
N VAL A 120 -19.67 7.46 3.09
CA VAL A 120 -19.23 6.07 2.88
C VAL A 120 -18.80 5.41 4.19
N VAL A 121 -18.09 6.12 5.07
CA VAL A 121 -17.72 5.60 6.40
C VAL A 121 -18.96 5.18 7.19
N VAL A 122 -20.00 6.01 7.21
CA VAL A 122 -21.24 5.70 7.93
C VAL A 122 -21.93 4.48 7.31
N PHE A 123 -21.96 4.37 5.98
CA PHE A 123 -22.49 3.22 5.28
C PHE A 123 -21.74 1.92 5.64
N GLU A 124 -20.41 1.93 5.64
CA GLU A 124 -19.60 0.76 5.99
C GLU A 124 -19.77 0.36 7.47
N ILE A 125 -19.88 1.31 8.39
CA ILE A 125 -20.16 1.01 9.80
C ILE A 125 -21.58 0.41 9.96
N LEU A 126 -22.59 0.93 9.25
CA LEU A 126 -23.94 0.38 9.26
C LEU A 126 -23.97 -1.05 8.70
N ARG A 127 -23.23 -1.31 7.61
CA ARG A 127 -23.05 -2.65 7.06
C ARG A 127 -22.40 -3.57 8.10
N PHE A 128 -21.30 -3.15 8.71
CA PHE A 128 -20.60 -3.93 9.74
C PHE A 128 -21.48 -4.23 10.96
N LYS A 129 -22.30 -3.27 11.40
CA LYS A 129 -23.30 -3.47 12.47
C LYS A 129 -24.34 -4.53 12.10
N ARG A 130 -24.80 -4.57 10.85
CA ARG A 130 -25.74 -5.59 10.37
C ARG A 130 -25.13 -6.99 10.40
N GLU A 131 -23.85 -7.10 10.07
CA GLU A 131 -23.08 -8.36 10.14
C GLU A 131 -22.76 -8.76 11.59
N ASN A 132 -22.73 -7.81 12.54
CA ASN A 132 -22.34 -8.04 13.93
C ASN A 132 -23.25 -7.27 14.92
N PRO A 133 -24.55 -7.62 15.04
CA PRO A 133 -25.52 -6.82 15.79
C PRO A 133 -25.28 -6.79 17.30
N ASP A 134 -24.62 -7.81 17.86
CA ASP A 134 -24.48 -8.00 19.30
C ASP A 134 -23.25 -7.29 19.92
N LEU A 135 -22.50 -6.52 19.13
CA LEU A 135 -21.29 -5.87 19.64
C LEU A 135 -21.61 -4.72 20.62
N PRO A 136 -20.91 -4.64 21.76
CA PRO A 136 -21.12 -3.58 22.75
C PRO A 136 -20.73 -2.17 22.27
N ALA A 137 -20.08 -2.06 21.11
CA ALA A 137 -19.75 -0.79 20.47
C ALA A 137 -21.01 0.03 20.12
N TRP A 138 -22.13 -0.63 19.80
CA TRP A 138 -23.37 0.02 19.36
C TRP A 138 -24.12 0.73 20.48
N GLU A 139 -23.83 0.38 21.74
CA GLU A 139 -24.42 1.03 22.90
C GLU A 139 -23.76 2.37 23.26
N LYS A 140 -22.60 2.68 22.68
CA LYS A 140 -21.87 3.93 22.94
C LYS A 140 -22.61 5.12 22.31
N SER A 141 -22.76 6.20 23.07
CA SER A 141 -23.49 7.40 22.64
C SER A 141 -22.88 8.03 21.38
N GLN A 142 -21.54 8.09 21.29
CA GLN A 142 -20.83 8.61 20.13
C GLN A 142 -21.14 7.80 18.87
N MET A 143 -21.21 6.47 19.00
CA MET A 143 -21.54 5.59 17.89
C MET A 143 -23.01 5.74 17.48
N LYS A 144 -23.94 5.82 18.44
CA LYS A 144 -25.37 6.10 18.16
C LYS A 144 -25.56 7.42 17.42
N SER A 145 -24.78 8.45 17.73
CA SER A 145 -24.80 9.73 17.01
C SER A 145 -24.23 9.65 15.61
N LEU A 146 -23.12 8.92 15.43
CA LEU A 146 -22.50 8.69 14.12
C LEU A 146 -23.45 7.92 13.18
N LEU A 147 -24.14 6.89 13.67
CA LEU A 147 -25.05 6.06 12.88
C LEU A 147 -26.30 6.80 12.36
N LYS A 148 -26.57 8.03 12.84
CA LYS A 148 -27.66 8.89 12.35
C LYS A 148 -27.23 9.80 11.21
N GLN A 149 -25.94 9.87 10.91
CA GLN A 149 -25.41 10.71 9.84
C GLN A 149 -25.82 10.16 8.46
N PRO A 150 -25.77 10.98 7.40
CA PRO A 150 -26.01 10.51 6.04
C PRO A 150 -25.09 9.35 5.67
N ALA A 151 -25.62 8.38 4.94
CA ALA A 151 -24.90 7.19 4.52
C ALA A 151 -25.10 6.96 3.01
N THR A 152 -24.01 6.69 2.30
CA THR A 152 -23.99 6.44 0.86
C THR A 152 -23.09 5.25 0.58
N ALA A 153 -23.53 4.31 -0.26
CA ALA A 153 -22.69 3.19 -0.63
C ALA A 153 -21.52 3.68 -1.50
N ALA A 154 -20.36 3.03 -1.42
CA ALA A 154 -19.22 3.38 -2.27
C ALA A 154 -19.55 3.27 -3.77
N THR A 155 -20.42 2.33 -4.14
CA THR A 155 -20.93 2.16 -5.52
C THR A 155 -21.74 3.33 -6.04
N ASP A 156 -22.29 4.14 -5.14
CA ASP A 156 -23.12 5.29 -5.47
C ASP A 156 -22.30 6.59 -5.43
N THR A 157 -21.00 6.51 -5.14
CA THR A 157 -20.10 7.66 -5.16
C THR A 157 -19.49 7.85 -6.54
N VAL A 158 -19.25 9.12 -6.89
CA VAL A 158 -18.54 9.46 -8.13
C VAL A 158 -17.04 9.40 -7.87
N THR A 159 -16.31 8.73 -8.76
CA THR A 159 -14.85 8.74 -8.76
C THR A 159 -14.37 10.10 -9.26
N ASP A 160 -14.09 11.01 -8.33
CA ASP A 160 -13.59 12.36 -8.62
C ASP A 160 -12.07 12.35 -8.77
N LEU A 161 -11.57 11.56 -9.73
CA LEU A 161 -10.17 11.57 -10.08
C LEU A 161 -9.96 12.36 -11.38
N GLU A 162 -9.73 13.66 -11.27
CA GLU A 162 -9.33 14.47 -12.41
C GLU A 162 -7.90 14.13 -12.79
N TRP A 163 -7.75 13.14 -13.66
CA TRP A 163 -6.47 12.85 -14.28
C TRP A 163 -6.20 13.91 -15.35
N ALA A 164 -5.21 14.77 -15.11
CA ALA A 164 -4.62 15.58 -16.17
C ALA A 164 -3.79 14.66 -17.06
N PHE A 165 -4.40 14.09 -18.11
CA PHE A 165 -3.61 13.57 -19.22
C PHE A 165 -3.02 14.84 -19.81
N SER A 166 -1.79 15.17 -19.42
CA SER A 166 -0.96 15.91 -20.35
C SER A 166 -1.01 15.09 -21.63
N THR A 167 -1.68 15.64 -22.63
CA THR A 167 -1.87 15.12 -23.99
C THR A 167 -0.54 14.72 -24.67
N ALA A 168 0.60 14.88 -23.98
CA ALA A 168 1.93 14.50 -24.41
C ALA A 168 2.20 12.99 -24.48
N TYR A 169 1.51 12.14 -23.71
CA TYR A 169 1.78 10.68 -23.74
C TYR A 169 0.98 9.89 -24.80
N GLY A 170 0.05 10.54 -25.50
CA GLY A 170 -0.78 9.93 -26.54
C GLY A 170 -0.25 10.02 -27.98
N GLN A 171 0.91 10.65 -28.20
CA GLN A 171 1.55 10.77 -29.52
C GLN A 171 2.97 10.21 -29.52
N ARG A 172 3.14 8.98 -29.04
CA ARG A 172 4.16 8.09 -29.61
C ARG A 172 3.43 6.99 -30.35
N SER A 173 3.17 7.25 -31.62
CA SER A 173 2.78 6.22 -32.58
C SER A 173 3.81 5.09 -32.56
N ASP A 174 3.33 3.87 -32.78
CA ASP A 174 4.06 2.60 -32.83
C ASP A 174 5.36 2.62 -33.67
N GLU A 175 5.54 3.61 -34.56
CA GLU A 175 6.75 3.81 -35.36
C GLU A 175 8.02 3.97 -34.51
N THR A 176 7.92 4.51 -33.29
CA THR A 176 9.11 4.79 -32.47
C THR A 176 9.69 3.52 -31.84
N LEU A 177 8.86 2.52 -31.52
CA LEU A 177 9.32 1.23 -30.98
C LEU A 177 9.90 0.34 -32.10
N VAL A 178 9.26 0.35 -33.27
CA VAL A 178 9.76 -0.41 -34.44
C VAL A 178 11.10 0.17 -34.92
N ALA A 179 11.27 1.49 -34.96
CA ALA A 179 12.53 2.13 -35.35
C ALA A 179 13.68 1.84 -34.38
N ALA A 180 13.40 1.73 -33.07
CA ALA A 180 14.41 1.35 -32.08
C ALA A 180 14.84 -0.13 -32.20
N MET A 181 13.99 -1.00 -32.75
CA MET A 181 14.27 -2.42 -32.98
C MET A 181 14.89 -2.73 -34.36
N THR A 182 14.85 -1.78 -35.31
CA THR A 182 15.40 -1.95 -36.67
C THR A 182 16.59 -1.06 -37.01
N ALA A 183 17.10 -0.26 -36.06
CA ALA A 183 18.29 0.54 -36.30
C ALA A 183 19.54 -0.36 -36.52
N PRO A 184 20.30 -0.21 -37.63
CA PRO A 184 21.53 -0.95 -37.83
C PRO A 184 22.59 -0.50 -36.83
N THR A 185 23.20 -1.46 -36.12
CA THR A 185 24.35 -1.26 -35.23
C THR A 185 25.51 -0.67 -36.03
N THR A 186 25.66 0.65 -35.99
CA THR A 186 26.87 1.29 -36.51
C THR A 186 27.93 1.21 -35.43
N ALA A 187 28.84 0.25 -35.59
CA ALA A 187 30.04 0.15 -34.77
C ALA A 187 30.97 1.33 -35.09
N THR A 188 31.11 2.28 -34.16
CA THR A 188 32.17 3.28 -34.22
C THR A 188 33.49 2.58 -33.88
N ALA A 189 34.30 2.35 -34.91
CA ALA A 189 35.69 1.93 -34.77
C ALA A 189 36.54 3.14 -34.35
N THR A 190 37.19 3.06 -33.18
CA THR A 190 38.26 3.98 -32.78
C THR A 190 39.59 3.24 -32.91
N SER A 191 40.41 3.64 -33.87
CA SER A 191 41.77 3.11 -34.07
C SER A 191 42.84 4.07 -33.52
N THR A 192 43.49 3.60 -32.45
CA THR A 192 44.92 3.59 -32.06
C THR A 192 45.84 4.80 -32.29
N ALA A 193 46.56 5.19 -31.23
CA ALA A 193 48.00 5.49 -31.30
C ALA A 193 48.75 4.89 -30.09
N THR A 194 49.85 4.20 -30.39
CA THR A 194 50.75 3.45 -29.51
C THR A 194 51.76 4.35 -28.79
N ALA A 195 52.08 4.05 -27.52
CA ALA A 195 53.40 4.31 -26.94
C ALA A 195 53.77 3.26 -25.85
N THR A 196 55.05 2.92 -25.82
CA THR A 196 55.75 1.74 -25.29
C THR A 196 55.80 1.59 -23.75
N SER A 197 55.75 0.34 -23.26
CA SER A 197 55.94 -0.13 -21.86
C SER A 197 57.42 -0.03 -21.38
N PRO A 198 57.87 -0.40 -20.14
CA PRO A 198 57.55 -1.65 -19.38
C PRO A 198 57.43 -1.41 -17.83
N LYS A 199 56.98 -2.31 -16.95
CA LYS A 199 57.42 -3.69 -16.60
C LYS A 199 56.45 -4.26 -15.51
N GLU A 200 56.27 -5.59 -15.52
CA GLU A 200 56.16 -6.53 -14.37
C GLU A 200 55.03 -6.29 -13.34
N ASP A 201 54.12 -7.21 -12.96
CA ASP A 201 54.15 -8.67 -12.91
C ASP A 201 52.73 -9.27 -13.02
N ALA A 202 52.67 -10.47 -13.58
CA ALA A 202 51.49 -11.33 -13.60
C ALA A 202 51.70 -12.53 -12.67
N ALA A 203 50.68 -12.82 -11.85
CA ALA A 203 50.26 -14.17 -11.44
C ALA A 203 48.85 -14.02 -10.81
N GLU A 204 47.76 -14.46 -11.46
CA GLU A 204 47.23 -15.84 -11.45
C GLU A 204 47.07 -16.38 -10.02
N MET A 205 45.96 -16.96 -9.56
CA MET A 205 44.86 -17.67 -10.21
C MET A 205 43.77 -17.97 -9.16
N ALA A 206 42.56 -18.21 -9.66
CA ALA A 206 41.56 -19.18 -9.20
C ALA A 206 41.34 -19.47 -7.69
N GLY A 207 40.08 -19.34 -7.24
CA GLY A 207 39.68 -19.90 -5.94
C GLY A 207 38.21 -19.73 -5.57
N SER A 208 37.36 -20.57 -6.15
CA SER A 208 36.21 -21.25 -5.51
C SER A 208 35.47 -20.56 -4.36
N TYR A 209 34.17 -20.27 -4.57
CA TYR A 209 33.22 -20.02 -3.48
C TYR A 209 33.14 -21.26 -2.56
N PRO A 210 33.42 -21.16 -1.24
CA PRO A 210 33.12 -22.24 -0.33
C PRO A 210 31.69 -22.12 0.18
N GLN A 211 30.89 -23.11 -0.21
CA GLN A 211 29.58 -23.42 0.34
C GLN A 211 29.78 -24.01 1.75
N GLY A 212 29.59 -23.18 2.77
CA GLY A 212 29.75 -23.55 4.19
C GLY A 212 28.47 -24.12 4.81
N SER A 213 28.45 -25.44 4.94
CA SER A 213 27.42 -26.27 5.57
C SER A 213 27.16 -25.95 7.06
N ARG A 214 25.88 -26.06 7.45
CA ARG A 214 25.40 -26.22 8.84
C ARG A 214 26.24 -27.20 9.65
N ARG A 215 26.64 -26.82 10.87
CA ARG A 215 26.73 -27.73 12.02
C ARG A 215 26.15 -27.07 13.26
N ILE A 216 25.10 -27.70 13.77
CA ILE A 216 24.61 -27.57 15.14
C ILE A 216 25.60 -28.31 16.01
N ASP A 217 26.02 -27.72 17.13
CA ASP A 217 26.59 -28.50 18.23
C ASP A 217 25.91 -28.14 19.54
N HIS A 218 25.51 -29.18 20.26
CA HIS A 218 24.87 -29.18 21.58
C HIS A 218 25.91 -29.62 22.61
N GLY A 219 26.00 -28.93 23.75
CA GLY A 219 26.67 -29.44 24.96
C GLY A 219 27.01 -28.30 25.92
N HIS A 220 26.18 -28.02 26.93
CA HIS A 220 26.17 -28.60 28.29
C HIS A 220 27.42 -28.30 29.14
N ASP A 221 27.27 -27.40 30.13
CA ASP A 221 27.44 -27.64 31.58
C ASP A 221 26.98 -26.37 32.33
N LYS A 222 25.91 -26.37 33.15
CA LYS A 222 25.73 -26.82 34.55
C LYS A 222 26.49 -26.03 35.63
N ALA A 223 25.71 -25.74 36.68
CA ALA A 223 26.02 -25.15 38.00
C ALA A 223 26.22 -23.62 38.01
N SER A 224 25.57 -22.84 38.88
CA SER A 224 25.11 -23.12 40.24
C SER A 224 23.83 -22.35 40.62
N ARG A 225 23.17 -22.93 41.62
CA ARG A 225 21.87 -22.65 42.24
C ARG A 225 22.09 -21.82 43.52
N ILE A 226 20.99 -21.31 44.08
CA ILE A 226 20.74 -20.92 45.49
C ILE A 226 21.04 -19.43 45.79
N GLU A 227 20.25 -18.62 46.48
CA GLU A 227 18.86 -18.58 46.99
C GLU A 227 18.80 -17.28 47.83
N ARG A 228 17.67 -16.56 47.87
CA ARG A 228 16.96 -16.12 49.09
C ARG A 228 16.11 -14.87 48.88
N ALA A 229 14.84 -15.08 49.17
CA ALA A 229 13.88 -14.08 49.59
C ALA A 229 14.33 -13.36 50.87
N SER A 230 14.00 -12.08 50.93
CA SER A 230 13.45 -11.34 52.07
C SER A 230 12.65 -10.16 51.51
#